data_AF-A0A367LX60-F1
#
_entry.id   AF-A0A367LX60-F1
#
_cell.length_a   1.000
_cell.length_b   1.000
_cell.length_c   1.000
_cell.angle_alpha   90.00
_cell.angle_beta   90.00
_cell.angle_gamma   90.00
#
_symmetry.space_group_name_H-M   'P 1'
#
loop_
_entity.id
_entity.type
_entity.pdbx_description
1 polymer ?
#
loop_
_entity_poly.entity_id
_entity_poly.type
_entity_poly.pdbx_seq_one_letter_code
_entity_poly.pdbx_strand_id
1 'polypeptide(L)' 'PLRLTQAHALNFVRSVECPVSLVLAEQGMLAVEPRMRALLETLPFERHHLPGGHHLHLDDEAGAQAVARVFAAFFAR' A
#
# COMPACT_ATOMS: atom_id res chain seq x y z
N PRO A 1 -23.71 -11.24 10.19
CA PRO A 1 -22.49 -10.38 10.08
C PRO A 1 -22.67 -9.40 8.91
N LEU A 2 -22.40 -8.11 9.12
CA LEU A 2 -22.45 -7.11 8.06
C LEU A 2 -21.33 -7.37 7.05
N ARG A 3 -21.64 -7.34 5.75
CA ARG A 3 -20.63 -7.38 4.67
C ARG A 3 -20.67 -6.06 3.92
N LEU A 4 -19.52 -5.41 3.81
CA LEU A 4 -19.39 -4.16 3.07
C LEU A 4 -19.38 -4.43 1.56
N THR A 5 -20.01 -3.54 0.80
CA THR A 5 -19.92 -3.55 -0.66
C THR A 5 -18.62 -2.89 -1.11
N GLN A 6 -18.26 -3.08 -2.38
CA GLN A 6 -17.13 -2.37 -2.98
C GLN A 6 -17.30 -0.84 -2.89
N ALA A 7 -18.52 -0.33 -3.09
CA ALA A 7 -18.81 1.10 -2.97
C ALA A 7 -18.55 1.62 -1.55
N HIS A 8 -18.91 0.85 -0.51
CA HIS A 8 -18.57 1.22 0.87
C HIS A 8 -17.05 1.27 1.07
N ALA A 9 -16.30 0.26 0.61
CA ALA A 9 -14.84 0.25 0.72
C ALA A 9 -14.20 1.45 0.01
N LEU A 10 -14.66 1.79 -1.19
CA LEU A 10 -14.16 2.95 -1.94
C LEU A 10 -14.41 4.28 -1.21
N ASN A 11 -15.58 4.44 -0.58
CA ASN A 11 -15.87 5.63 0.20
C ASN A 11 -14.91 5.77 1.39
N PHE A 12 -14.62 4.68 2.12
CA PHE A 12 -13.65 4.75 3.21
C PHE A 12 -12.27 5.20 2.74
N VAL A 13 -11.77 4.63 1.64
CA VAL A 13 -10.44 4.97 1.12
C VAL A 13 -10.38 6.43 0.64
N ARG A 14 -11.48 6.95 0.08
CA ARG A 14 -11.60 8.36 -0.33
C ARG A 14 -11.75 9.33 0.84
N SER A 15 -12.23 8.86 1.99
CA SER A 15 -12.38 9.67 3.21
C SER A 15 -11.11 9.72 4.08
N VAL A 16 -9.99 9.15 3.63
CA VAL A 16 -8.72 9.29 4.35
C VAL A 16 -8.18 10.71 4.15
N GLU A 17 -8.04 11.45 5.25
CA GLU A 17 -7.65 12.87 5.23
C GLU A 17 -6.18 13.12 5.62
N CYS A 18 -5.49 12.12 6.16
CA CYS A 18 -4.07 12.23 6.51
C CYS A 18 -3.16 11.87 5.32
N PRO A 19 -1.88 12.31 5.36
CA PRO A 19 -0.87 11.79 4.43
C PRO A 19 -0.78 10.25 4.53
N VAL A 20 -0.57 9.59 3.40
CA VAL A 20 -0.48 8.12 3.32
C VAL A 20 0.74 7.72 2.49
N SER A 21 1.59 6.86 3.07
CA SER A 21 2.61 6.11 2.35
C SER A 21 2.21 4.65 2.24
N LEU A 22 2.12 4.15 1.02
CA LEU A 22 1.71 2.79 0.67
C LEU A 22 2.87 2.07 0.00
N VAL A 23 3.36 1.01 0.64
CA VAL A 23 4.31 0.07 0.05
C VAL A 23 3.57 -1.04 -0.67
N LEU A 24 3.95 -1.31 -1.91
CA LEU A 24 3.40 -2.36 -2.76
C LEU A 24 4.51 -3.36 -3.08
N ALA A 25 4.37 -4.59 -2.59
CA ALA A 25 5.27 -5.67 -2.95
C ALA A 25 5.01 -6.13 -4.38
N GLU A 26 6.04 -6.21 -5.22
CA GLU A 26 5.92 -6.57 -6.64
C GLU A 26 5.32 -7.97 -6.86
N GLN A 27 5.60 -8.91 -5.95
CA GLN A 27 5.04 -10.28 -5.98
C GLN A 27 3.82 -10.40 -5.07
N GLY A 28 3.35 -9.29 -4.47
CA GLY A 28 2.17 -9.23 -3.63
C GLY A 28 0.88 -9.13 -4.45
N MET A 29 -0.21 -9.66 -3.91
CA MET A 29 -1.53 -9.71 -4.57
C MET A 29 -2.01 -8.35 -5.07
N LEU A 30 -1.74 -7.26 -4.33
CA LEU A 30 -2.20 -5.92 -4.69
C LEU A 30 -1.47 -5.32 -5.90
N ALA A 31 -0.22 -5.70 -6.15
CA ALA A 31 0.52 -5.24 -7.33
C ALA A 31 0.09 -5.99 -8.61
N VAL A 32 -0.41 -7.22 -8.44
CA VAL A 32 -0.78 -8.14 -9.52
C VAL A 32 -2.26 -7.97 -9.95
N GLU A 33 -3.15 -7.50 -9.06
CA GLU A 33 -4.57 -7.25 -9.39
C GLU A 33 -4.75 -5.93 -10.19
N PRO A 34 -5.11 -5.98 -11.50
CA PRO A 34 -5.14 -4.80 -12.35
C PRO A 34 -6.17 -3.74 -11.91
N ARG A 35 -7.29 -4.18 -11.31
CA ARG A 35 -8.31 -3.24 -10.80
C ARG A 35 -7.78 -2.41 -9.63
N MET A 36 -6.87 -2.97 -8.85
CA MET A 36 -6.29 -2.28 -7.71
C MET A 36 -5.29 -1.21 -8.18
N ARG A 37 -4.52 -1.50 -9.23
CA ARG A 37 -3.65 -0.51 -9.88
C ARG A 37 -4.45 0.72 -10.34
N ALA A 38 -5.54 0.50 -11.08
CA ALA A 38 -6.40 1.58 -11.56
C ALA A 38 -7.01 2.40 -10.42
N LEU A 39 -7.43 1.75 -9.32
CA LEU A 39 -7.92 2.47 -8.15
C LEU A 39 -6.83 3.32 -7.50
N LEU A 40 -5.65 2.76 -7.27
CA LEU A 40 -4.53 3.43 -6.63
C LEU A 40 -4.03 4.65 -7.43
N GLU A 41 -4.20 4.66 -8.75
CA GLU A 41 -3.92 5.83 -9.60
C GLU A 41 -4.87 7.00 -9.34
N THR A 42 -6.05 6.75 -8.80
CA THR A 42 -7.03 7.81 -8.46
C THR A 42 -6.85 8.39 -7.05
N LEU A 43 -5.94 7.84 -6.25
CA LEU A 43 -5.77 8.19 -4.84
C LEU A 43 -4.50 9.01 -4.61
N PRO A 44 -4.52 9.99 -3.68
CA PRO A 44 -3.37 10.86 -3.40
C PRO A 44 -2.33 10.20 -2.48
N PHE A 45 -2.17 8.87 -2.55
CA PHE A 45 -1.25 8.13 -1.70
C PHE A 45 0.14 8.10 -2.34
N GLU A 46 1.18 8.27 -1.54
CA GLU A 46 2.56 8.05 -1.96
C GLU A 46 2.78 6.54 -2.12
N ARG A 47 3.10 6.10 -3.33
CA ARG A 47 3.18 4.67 -3.67
C ARG A 47 4.63 4.27 -3.91
N HIS A 48 5.10 3.26 -3.20
CA HIS A 48 6.45 2.73 -3.30
C HIS A 48 6.37 1.25 -3.71
N HIS A 49 6.83 0.92 -4.92
CA HIS A 49 6.94 -0.47 -5.35
C HIS A 49 8.29 -1.01 -4.92
N LEU A 50 8.28 -2.14 -4.20
CA LEU A 50 9.48 -2.78 -3.69
C LEU A 50 9.49 -4.27 -4.08
N PRO A 51 10.67 -4.85 -4.36
CA PRO A 51 10.79 -6.27 -4.62
C PRO A 51 10.42 -7.09 -3.37
N GLY A 52 9.88 -8.28 -3.59
CA GLY A 52 9.53 -9.23 -2.53
C GLY A 52 8.06 -9.67 -2.53
N GLY A 53 7.75 -10.58 -1.61
CA GLY A 53 6.43 -11.15 -1.40
C GLY A 53 5.51 -10.30 -0.53
N HIS A 54 4.33 -10.82 -0.20
CA HIS A 54 3.36 -10.09 0.63
C HIS A 54 3.92 -9.67 1.99
N HIS A 55 4.79 -10.49 2.58
CA HIS A 55 5.44 -10.22 3.86
C HIS A 55 6.86 -9.64 3.67
N LEU A 56 7.12 -8.86 2.61
CA LEU A 56 8.46 -8.34 2.29
C LEU A 56 9.19 -7.65 3.45
N HIS A 57 8.46 -7.07 4.40
CA HIS A 57 9.04 -6.41 5.58
C HIS A 57 9.54 -7.39 6.67
N LEU A 58 9.26 -8.68 6.51
CA LEU A 58 9.52 -9.76 7.45
C LEU A 58 10.26 -10.95 6.81
N ASP A 59 10.06 -11.19 5.51
CA ASP A 59 10.67 -12.31 4.77
C ASP A 59 12.21 -12.33 4.91
N ASP A 60 12.84 -11.15 4.88
CA ASP A 60 14.27 -10.97 5.15
C ASP A 60 14.63 -9.54 5.60
N GLU A 61 15.86 -9.37 6.08
CA GLU A 61 16.41 -8.08 6.52
C GLU A 61 16.51 -7.05 5.40
N ALA A 62 16.69 -7.47 4.14
CA ALA A 62 16.80 -6.55 3.02
C ALA A 62 15.45 -5.86 2.76
N GLY A 63 14.37 -6.63 2.76
CA GLY A 63 13.01 -6.13 2.63
C GLY A 63 12.59 -5.29 3.84
N ALA A 64 12.95 -5.71 5.06
CA ALA A 64 12.74 -4.90 6.28
C ALA A 64 13.43 -3.53 6.17
N GLN A 65 14.70 -3.49 5.75
CA GLN A 65 15.45 -2.24 5.57
C GLN A 65 14.88 -1.36 4.45
N ALA A 66 14.44 -1.95 3.33
CA ALA A 66 13.83 -1.22 2.23
C ALA A 66 12.53 -0.52 2.67
N VAL A 67 11.66 -1.24 3.37
CA VAL A 67 10.42 -0.69 3.93
C VAL A 67 10.71 0.37 5.01
N ALA A 68 11.67 0.11 5.90
CA ALA A 68 12.06 1.06 6.95
C ALA A 68 12.54 2.40 6.37
N ARG A 69 13.32 2.40 5.29
CA ARG A 69 13.77 3.65 4.63
C ARG A 69 12.61 4.49 4.12
N VAL A 70 11.62 3.85 3.50
CA VAL A 70 10.41 4.53 3.01
C VAL A 70 9.66 5.19 4.17
N PHE A 71 9.36 4.42 5.22
CA PHE A 71 8.56 4.93 6.32
C PHE A 71 9.32 5.93 7.20
N ALA A 72 10.62 5.74 7.44
CA ALA A 72 11.43 6.70 8.19
C ALA A 72 11.45 8.08 7.51
N ALA A 73 11.59 8.12 6.17
CA ALA A 73 11.51 9.37 5.41
C ALA A 73 10.10 9.97 5.39
N PHE A 74 9.06 9.13 5.41
CA PHE A 74 7.67 9.58 5.52
C PHE A 74 7.39 10.22 6.89
N PHE A 75 7.82 9.60 7.99
CA PHE A 75 7.60 10.10 9.35
C PHE A 75 8.43 11.33 9.73
N ALA A 76 9.44 11.68 8.94
CA ALA A 76 10.26 12.87 9.17
C ALA A 76 9.65 14.17 8.60
N ARG A 77 8.45 14.12 8.03
CA ARG A 77 7.75 15.24 7.38
C ARG A 77 6.62 15.83 8.22
#